data_AF-A0A7K0WBD2-F1
#
_entry.id   AF-A0A7K0WBD2-F1
#
_cell.length_a   1.000
_cell.length_b   1.000
_cell.length_c   1.000
_cell.angle_alpha   90.00
_cell.angle_beta   90.00
_cell.angle_gamma   90.00
#
_symmetry.space_group_name_H-M   'P 1'
#
loop_
_entity.id
_entity.type
_entity.pdbx_description
1 polymer ?
#
loop_
_entity_poly.entity_id
_entity_poly.type
_entity_poly.pdbx_seq_one_letter_code
_entity_poly.pdbx_strand_id
1 'polypeptide(L)'
;MSGGEIASIIAAGAFALLVIFIGVPLIKLGGLIDETRESVRGLNETVTPLLTEVTTTVTETNKALAKLDVITENVVDVTTNINSLVAVFSASVGAPLLKLAGLTKSLRSALLGKKK
;
A
#
# COMPACT_ATOMS: atom_id res chain seq x y z
N MET A 1 -39.74 -51.76 -54.49
CA MET A 1 -38.88 -51.10 -53.50
C MET A 1 -38.58 -52.10 -52.41
N SER A 2 -37.31 -52.47 -52.22
CA SER A 2 -36.94 -53.43 -51.18
C SER A 2 -36.96 -52.76 -49.80
N GLY A 3 -37.20 -53.53 -48.73
CA GLY A 3 -37.15 -52.99 -47.36
C GLY A 3 -35.80 -52.38 -46.98
N GLY A 4 -34.71 -52.84 -47.64
CA GLY A 4 -33.35 -52.31 -47.44
C GLY A 4 -33.16 -50.90 -47.98
N GLU A 5 -33.75 -50.56 -49.13
CA GLU A 5 -33.67 -49.19 -49.68
C GLU A 5 -34.35 -48.19 -48.76
N ILE A 6 -35.55 -48.52 -48.27
CA ILE A 6 -36.30 -47.66 -47.34
C ILE A 6 -35.52 -47.47 -46.03
N ALA A 7 -34.94 -48.55 -45.48
CA ALA A 7 -34.14 -48.49 -44.27
C ALA A 7 -32.88 -47.62 -44.45
N SER A 8 -32.22 -47.69 -45.60
CA SER A 8 -31.02 -46.89 -45.89
C SER A 8 -31.30 -45.39 -45.96
N ILE A 9 -32.43 -44.99 -46.57
CA ILE A 9 -32.84 -43.58 -46.66
C ILE A 9 -33.19 -43.04 -45.27
N ILE A 10 -33.92 -43.81 -44.46
CA ILE A 10 -34.25 -43.43 -43.08
C ILE A 10 -32.98 -43.31 -42.23
N ALA A 11 -32.07 -44.28 -42.34
CA ALA A 11 -30.80 -44.28 -41.62
C ALA A 11 -29.92 -43.08 -42.00
N ALA A 12 -29.84 -42.75 -43.29
CA ALA A 12 -29.12 -41.58 -43.78
C ALA A 12 -29.71 -40.27 -43.23
N GLY A 13 -31.04 -40.15 -43.19
CA GLY A 13 -31.73 -38.99 -42.62
C GLY A 13 -31.48 -38.84 -41.11
N ALA A 14 -31.58 -39.94 -40.35
CA ALA A 14 -31.31 -39.94 -38.91
C ALA A 14 -29.85 -39.59 -38.61
N PHE A 15 -28.90 -40.12 -39.38
CA PHE A 15 -27.48 -39.81 -39.23
C PHE A 15 -27.18 -38.34 -39.55
N ALA A 16 -27.76 -37.79 -40.62
CA ALA A 16 -27.61 -36.38 -40.96
C ALA A 16 -28.12 -35.46 -39.84
N LEU A 17 -29.28 -35.78 -39.24
CA LEU A 17 -29.79 -35.04 -38.09
C LEU A 17 -28.86 -35.14 -36.87
N LEU A 18 -28.29 -36.31 -36.60
CA LEU A 18 -27.31 -36.50 -35.53
C LEU A 18 -26.06 -35.65 -35.75
N VAL A 19 -25.54 -35.61 -36.98
CA VAL A 19 -24.38 -34.77 -37.33
C VAL A 19 -24.68 -33.28 -37.11
N ILE A 20 -25.86 -32.80 -37.49
CA ILE A 20 -26.28 -31.40 -37.23
C ILE A 20 -26.40 -31.16 -35.73
N PHE A 21 -27.01 -32.08 -34.99
CA PHE A 21 -27.20 -31.99 -33.55
C PHE A 21 -25.86 -31.91 -32.79
N ILE A 22 -24.84 -32.64 -33.23
CA ILE A 22 -23.48 -32.57 -32.65
C ILE A 22 -22.67 -31.39 -33.21
N GLY A 23 -22.90 -30.98 -34.45
CA GLY A 23 -22.21 -29.85 -35.07
C GLY A 23 -22.46 -28.53 -34.33
N VAL A 24 -23.71 -28.28 -33.93
CA VAL A 24 -24.09 -27.06 -33.19
C VAL A 24 -23.29 -26.87 -31.89
N PRO A 25 -23.22 -27.84 -30.94
CA PRO A 25 -22.44 -27.69 -29.73
C PRO A 25 -20.94 -27.59 -30.02
N LEU A 26 -20.40 -28.28 -31.03
CA LEU A 26 -18.98 -28.15 -31.39
C LEU A 26 -18.63 -26.74 -31.85
N ILE A 27 -19.48 -26.11 -32.68
CA ILE A 27 -19.28 -24.72 -33.12
C ILE A 27 -19.34 -23.78 -31.92
N LYS A 28 -20.30 -23.99 -31.01
CA LYS A 28 -20.43 -23.16 -29.81
C LYS A 28 -19.22 -23.32 -28.87
N LEU A 29 -18.69 -24.54 -28.71
CA LEU A 29 -17.49 -24.80 -27.93
C LEU A 29 -16.25 -24.12 -28.53
N GLY A 30 -16.12 -24.08 -29.86
CA GLY A 30 -15.09 -23.29 -30.53
C GLY A 30 -15.14 -21.82 -30.12
N GLY A 31 -16.32 -21.21 -30.18
CA GLY A 31 -16.51 -19.82 -29.75
C GLY A 31 -16.22 -19.58 -28.26
N LEU A 32 -16.53 -20.53 -27.37
CA LEU A 32 -16.19 -20.41 -25.95
C LEU A 32 -14.68 -20.45 -25.70
N ILE A 33 -13.94 -21.26 -26.46
CA ILE A 33 -12.48 -21.33 -26.37
C ILE A 33 -11.86 -20.01 -26.87
N ASP A 34 -12.41 -19.43 -27.94
CA ASP A 34 -11.97 -18.14 -28.47
C ASP A 34 -12.20 -17.01 -27.46
N GLU A 35 -13.38 -16.94 -26.84
CA GLU A 35 -13.69 -15.96 -25.78
C GLU A 35 -12.77 -16.16 -24.56
N THR A 36 -12.52 -17.40 -24.15
CA THR A 36 -11.59 -17.71 -23.06
C THR A 36 -10.17 -17.24 -23.40
N ARG A 37 -9.74 -17.41 -24.66
CA ARG A 37 -8.44 -16.94 -25.13
C ARG A 37 -8.33 -15.43 -25.08
N GLU A 38 -9.38 -14.72 -25.50
CA GLU A 38 -9.44 -13.26 -25.44
C GLU A 38 -9.44 -12.76 -23.99
N SER A 39 -10.23 -13.38 -23.11
CA SER A 39 -10.25 -13.08 -21.68
C SER A 39 -8.87 -13.27 -21.02
N VAL A 40 -8.19 -14.38 -21.29
CA VAL A 40 -6.83 -14.65 -20.80
C VAL A 40 -5.84 -13.62 -21.34
N ARG A 41 -5.96 -13.24 -22.62
CA ARG A 41 -5.11 -12.21 -23.23
C ARG A 41 -5.31 -10.85 -22.56
N GLY A 42 -6.56 -10.42 -22.39
CA GLY A 42 -6.89 -9.16 -21.71
C GLY A 42 -6.45 -9.15 -20.23
N LEU A 43 -6.59 -10.29 -19.55
CA LEU A 43 -6.07 -10.44 -18.19
C LEU A 43 -4.54 -10.26 -18.15
N ASN A 44 -3.80 -10.88 -19.08
CA ASN A 44 -2.34 -10.78 -19.12
C ASN A 44 -1.85 -9.35 -19.44
N GLU A 45 -2.56 -8.66 -20.34
CA GLU A 45 -2.32 -7.25 -20.69
C GLU A 45 -2.55 -6.32 -19.48
N THR A 46 -3.42 -6.69 -18.54
CA THR A 46 -3.72 -5.90 -17.33
C THR A 46 -2.85 -6.30 -16.14
N VAL A 47 -2.58 -7.59 -15.92
CA VAL A 47 -1.86 -8.08 -14.74
C VAL A 47 -0.37 -7.72 -14.78
N THR A 48 0.26 -7.81 -15.95
CA THR A 48 1.68 -7.48 -16.11
C THR A 48 2.04 -6.05 -15.67
N PRO A 49 1.32 -4.99 -16.11
CA PRO A 49 1.58 -3.64 -15.64
C PRO A 49 1.26 -3.46 -14.15
N LEU A 50 0.19 -4.08 -13.62
CA LEU A 50 -0.13 -4.02 -12.19
C LEU A 50 0.97 -4.62 -11.32
N LEU A 51 1.54 -5.76 -11.70
CA LEU A 51 2.67 -6.35 -10.97
C LEU A 51 3.92 -5.45 -11.00
N THR A 52 4.13 -4.77 -12.13
CA THR A 52 5.22 -3.79 -12.28
C THR A 52 5.00 -2.57 -11.37
N GLU A 53 3.76 -2.06 -11.30
CA GLU A 53 3.38 -0.93 -10.47
C GLU A 53 3.45 -1.26 -8.97
N VAL A 54 3.00 -2.45 -8.56
CA VAL A 54 3.16 -2.95 -7.18
C VAL A 54 4.63 -3.06 -6.81
N THR A 55 5.46 -3.62 -7.69
CA THR A 55 6.91 -3.73 -7.45
C THR A 55 7.55 -2.35 -7.31
N THR A 56 7.16 -1.40 -8.16
CA THR A 56 7.62 -0.01 -8.09
C THR A 56 7.18 0.65 -6.79
N THR A 57 5.91 0.49 -6.40
CA THR A 57 5.34 1.02 -5.16
C THR A 57 6.09 0.48 -3.95
N VAL A 58 6.28 -0.84 -3.86
CA VAL A 58 7.04 -1.47 -2.75
C VAL A 58 8.48 -0.97 -2.72
N THR A 59 9.11 -0.78 -3.89
CA THR A 59 10.47 -0.23 -3.99
C THR A 59 10.54 1.21 -3.47
N GLU A 60 9.59 2.06 -3.86
CA GLU A 60 9.51 3.45 -3.37
C GLU A 60 9.15 3.53 -1.89
N THR A 61 8.25 2.67 -1.40
CA THR A 61 7.95 2.54 0.04
C THR A 61 9.19 2.12 0.81
N ASN A 62 9.96 1.14 0.34
CA ASN A 62 11.22 0.75 0.98
C ASN A 62 12.23 1.91 1.01
N LYS A 63 12.35 2.70 -0.06
CA LYS A 63 13.18 3.91 -0.06
C LYS A 63 12.69 4.95 0.95
N ALA A 64 11.37 5.13 1.07
CA ALA A 64 10.77 6.05 2.03
C ALA A 64 11.01 5.59 3.48
N LEU A 65 10.87 4.28 3.75
CA LEU A 65 11.19 3.69 5.05
C LEU A 65 12.66 3.91 5.42
N ALA A 66 13.58 3.64 4.50
CA ALA A 66 15.01 3.90 4.73
C ALA A 66 15.32 5.38 5.02
N LYS A 67 14.61 6.31 4.37
CA LYS A 67 14.71 7.75 4.68
C LYS A 67 14.12 8.07 6.06
N LEU A 68 13.01 7.45 6.44
CA LEU A 68 12.40 7.64 7.75
C LEU A 68 13.31 7.16 8.87
N ASP A 69 13.99 6.02 8.71
CA ASP A 69 14.96 5.52 9.69
C ASP A 69 16.05 6.56 9.96
N VAL A 70 16.62 7.15 8.91
CA VAL A 70 17.63 8.21 9.01
C VAL A 70 17.06 9.47 9.66
N ILE A 71 15.84 9.89 9.31
CA ILE A 71 15.20 11.05 9.96
C ILE A 71 14.98 10.78 11.45
N THR A 72 14.50 9.59 11.81
CA THR A 72 14.28 9.18 13.19
C THR A 72 15.59 9.19 13.97
N GLU A 73 16.68 8.67 13.42
CA GLU A 73 18.01 8.73 14.03
C GLU A 73 18.47 10.19 14.26
N ASN A 74 18.39 11.03 13.22
CA ASN A 74 18.70 12.46 13.34
C ASN A 74 17.82 13.18 14.38
N VAL A 75 16.55 12.81 14.51
CA VAL A 75 15.63 13.37 15.51
C VAL A 75 16.03 12.95 16.92
N VAL A 76 16.48 11.71 17.13
CA VAL A 76 17.02 11.24 18.42
C VAL A 76 18.25 12.06 18.79
N ASP A 77 19.15 12.29 17.84
CA ASP A 77 20.36 13.08 18.06
C ASP A 77 20.05 14.55 18.35
N VAL A 78 19.18 15.19 17.56
CA VAL A 78 18.74 16.57 17.78
C VAL A 78 18.05 16.71 19.13
N THR A 79 17.18 15.77 19.50
CA THR A 79 16.51 15.78 20.81
C THR A 79 17.52 15.67 21.96
N THR A 80 18.50 14.78 21.83
CA THR A 80 19.58 14.61 22.82
C THR A 80 20.42 15.88 22.97
N ASN A 81 20.83 16.47 21.85
CA ASN A 81 21.58 17.72 21.82
C ASN A 81 20.77 18.89 22.41
N ILE A 82 19.46 18.99 22.12
CA ILE A 82 18.57 19.99 22.72
C ILE A 82 18.48 19.78 24.23
N ASN A 83 18.34 18.55 24.72
CA ASN A 83 18.32 18.28 26.16
C ASN A 83 19.62 18.73 26.84
N SER A 84 20.77 18.50 26.19
CA SER A 84 22.06 19.02 26.66
C SER A 84 22.13 20.55 26.64
N LEU A 85 21.66 21.20 25.56
CA LEU A 85 21.60 22.66 25.46
C LEU A 85 20.68 23.27 26.53
N VAL A 86 19.50 22.68 26.76
CA VAL A 86 18.57 23.10 27.81
C VAL A 86 19.20 22.93 29.18
N ALA A 87 19.90 21.81 29.44
CA ALA A 87 20.60 21.59 30.69
C ALA A 87 21.70 22.65 30.92
N VAL A 88 22.52 22.93 29.91
CA VAL A 88 23.58 23.96 29.97
C VAL A 88 22.98 25.36 30.15
N PHE A 89 21.92 25.69 29.42
CA PHE A 89 21.22 26.96 29.55
C PHE A 89 20.61 27.12 30.95
N SER A 90 19.93 26.09 31.44
CA SER A 90 19.31 26.09 32.77
C SER A 90 20.37 26.19 33.88
N ALA A 91 21.52 25.50 33.73
CA ALA A 91 22.65 25.64 34.65
C ALA A 91 23.27 27.05 34.62
N SER A 92 23.38 27.65 33.43
CA SER A 92 24.01 28.97 33.22
C SER A 92 23.11 30.13 33.65
N VAL A 93 21.80 30.01 33.47
CA VAL A 93 20.84 31.09 33.71
C VAL A 93 20.06 30.88 35.02
N GLY A 94 19.81 29.63 35.42
CA GLY A 94 19.04 29.31 36.62
C GLY A 94 19.71 29.79 37.92
N ALA A 95 21.00 29.51 38.09
CA ALA A 95 21.72 29.92 39.30
C ALA A 95 21.83 31.46 39.44
N PRO A 96 22.17 32.24 38.39
CA PRO A 96 22.14 33.71 38.46
C PRO A 96 20.75 34.31 38.68
N LEU A 97 19.71 33.81 38.01
CA LEU A 97 18.35 34.31 38.18
C LEU A 97 17.82 34.05 39.60
N LEU A 98 18.09 32.88 40.17
CA LEU A 98 17.74 32.59 41.56
C LEU A 98 18.46 33.52 42.54
N LYS A 99 19.74 33.83 42.28
CA LYS A 99 20.50 34.81 43.07
C LYS A 99 19.91 36.22 42.94
N LEU A 100 19.53 36.67 41.75
CA LEU A 100 18.90 37.97 41.51
C LEU A 100 17.50 38.07 42.15
N ALA A 101 16.68 37.03 42.03
CA ALA A 101 15.37 36.95 42.69
C ALA A 101 15.52 36.94 44.22
N GLY A 102 16.51 36.23 44.75
CA GLY A 102 16.88 36.26 46.16
C GLY A 102 17.32 37.65 46.61
N LEU A 103 18.16 38.33 45.83
CA LEU A 103 18.68 39.67 46.13
C LEU A 103 17.56 40.73 46.13
N THR A 104 16.64 40.66 45.16
CA THR A 104 15.49 41.57 45.12
C THR A 104 14.52 41.31 46.26
N LYS A 105 14.28 40.04 46.63
CA LYS A 105 13.44 39.68 47.78
C LYS A 105 14.07 40.11 49.11
N SER A 106 15.37 39.92 49.29
CA SER A 106 16.08 40.36 50.50
C SER A 106 16.20 41.88 50.57
N LEU A 107 16.46 42.57 49.45
CA LEU A 107 16.45 44.04 49.39
C LEU A 107 15.06 44.60 49.68
N ARG A 108 14.00 44.01 49.12
CA ARG A 108 12.61 44.37 49.41
C ARG A 108 12.24 44.08 50.86
N SER A 109 12.68 42.96 51.43
CA SER A 109 12.45 42.61 52.84
C SER A 109 13.22 43.53 53.79
N ALA A 110 14.42 43.99 53.44
CA ALA A 110 15.18 44.94 54.26
C ALA A 110 14.59 46.36 54.19
N LEU A 111 14.08 46.77 53.02
CA LEU A 111 13.46 48.08 52.81
C LEU A 111 12.02 48.16 53.33
N LEU A 112 11.22 47.09 53.18
CA LEU A 112 9.80 47.06 53.58
C LEU A 112 9.54 46.33 54.91
N GLY A 113 10.43 45.43 55.34
CA GLY A 113 10.26 44.63 56.55
C GLY A 113 10.66 45.35 57.84
N LYS A 114 11.08 46.62 57.76
CA LYS A 114 11.25 47.48 58.94
C LYS A 114 9.98 48.30 59.19
N LYS A 115 8.88 47.61 59.53
CA LYS A 115 7.75 48.21 60.24
C LYS A 115 7.06 47.17 61.11
N LYS A 116 7.26 47.36 62.42
CA LYS A 116 6.79 46.64 63.61
C LYS A 116 7.58 45.42 64.00
#